data_AF-A0A2V9MXA0-F1
#
_entry.id   AF-A0A2V9MXA0-F1
#
_cell.length_a   1.000
_cell.length_b   1.000
_cell.length_c   1.000
_cell.angle_alpha   90.00
_cell.angle_beta   90.00
_cell.angle_gamma   90.00
#
_symmetry.space_group_name_H-M   'P 1'
#
loop_
_entity.id
_entity.type
_entity.pdbx_description
1 polymer ?
#
loop_
_entity_poly.entity_id
_entity_poly.type
_entity_poly.pdbx_seq_one_letter_code
_entity_poly.pdbx_strand_id
1 'polypeptide(L)'
;MPKKGPASERHVRVFRNGRNQAVRIPREFELPVQEAIMRKEGQRLIIEPVPAKSLRAVLADLKPLRENFPRISDLPADPVDL
;
A
#
# COMPACT_ATOMS: atom_id res chain seq x y z
N MET A 1 -5.50 -16.85 -6.79
CA MET A 1 -5.19 -17.11 -5.36
C MET A 1 -3.68 -16.94 -5.19
N PRO A 2 -3.17 -15.99 -4.39
CA PRO A 2 -1.73 -15.83 -4.27
C PRO A 2 -1.15 -17.05 -3.56
N LYS A 3 -0.11 -17.65 -4.15
CA LYS A 3 0.55 -18.86 -3.63
C LYS A 3 1.29 -18.51 -2.33
N LYS A 4 0.93 -19.22 -1.25
CA LYS A 4 1.56 -19.14 0.06
C LYS A 4 3.01 -19.62 -0.05
N GLY A 5 3.97 -18.70 -0.07
CA GLY A 5 5.40 -19.03 0.02
C GLY A 5 5.73 -19.75 1.35
N PRO A 6 6.87 -20.46 1.44
CA PRO A 6 7.26 -21.13 2.67
C PRO A 6 7.35 -20.12 3.81
N ALA A 7 6.69 -20.41 4.93
CA ALA A 7 6.72 -19.56 6.12
C ALA A 7 8.12 -19.63 6.73
N SER A 8 8.97 -18.66 6.40
CA SER A 8 10.20 -18.41 7.16
C SER A 8 9.80 -17.87 8.53
N GLU A 9 10.21 -18.53 9.59
CA GLU A 9 10.07 -18.01 10.95
C GLU A 9 11.44 -17.48 11.41
N ARG A 10 11.44 -16.30 12.04
CA ARG A 10 12.66 -15.71 12.60
C ARG A 10 12.42 -15.27 14.04
N HIS A 11 13.29 -15.71 14.93
CA HIS A 11 13.33 -15.17 16.29
C HIS A 11 13.88 -13.74 16.25
N VAL A 12 13.07 -12.77 16.66
CA VAL A 12 13.42 -11.35 16.73
C VAL A 12 13.42 -10.88 18.17
N ARG A 13 14.31 -9.93 18.48
CA ARG A 13 14.34 -9.29 19.80
C ARG A 13 13.42 -8.07 19.81
N VAL A 14 12.57 -8.01 20.82
CA VAL A 14 11.76 -6.83 21.14
C VAL A 14 12.61 -5.81 21.88
N PHE A 15 12.46 -4.53 21.55
CA PHE A 15 13.17 -3.43 22.20
C PHE A 15 12.25 -2.22 22.40
N ARG A 16 12.79 -1.16 23.01
CA ARG A 16 12.07 0.12 23.25
C ARG A 16 12.58 1.18 22.29
N ASN A 17 11.66 1.87 21.63
CA ASN A 17 11.91 3.11 20.89
C ASN A 17 11.15 4.24 21.61
N GLY A 18 11.86 4.94 22.51
CA GLY A 18 11.24 5.86 23.46
C GLY A 18 10.19 5.18 24.34
N ARG A 19 8.95 5.68 24.31
CA ARG A 19 7.81 5.10 25.06
C ARG A 19 7.16 3.91 24.37
N ASN A 20 7.59 3.56 23.16
CA ASN A 20 6.97 2.52 22.34
C ASN A 20 7.76 1.21 22.38
N GLN A 21 7.05 0.09 22.25
CA GLN A 21 7.67 -1.20 21.96
C GLN A 21 7.91 -1.31 20.46
N ALA A 22 9.04 -1.90 20.07
CA ALA A 22 9.40 -2.05 18.67
C ALA A 22 10.08 -3.40 18.41
N VAL A 23 9.97 -3.87 17.17
CA VAL A 23 10.71 -4.99 16.60
C VAL A 23 11.39 -4.53 15.32
N ARG A 24 12.60 -5.01 15.05
CA ARG A 24 13.24 -4.80 13.75
C ARG A 24 12.65 -5.83 12.79
N ILE A 25 12.13 -5.38 11.66
CA ILE A 25 11.65 -6.27 10.59
C ILE A 25 12.89 -6.73 9.81
N PRO A 26 13.22 -8.03 9.78
CA PRO A 26 14.30 -8.54 8.95
C PRO A 26 14.01 -8.33 7.46
N ARG A 27 15.06 -8.22 6.62
CA ARG A 27 14.94 -7.85 5.20
C ARG A 27 14.00 -8.77 4.42
N GLU A 28 14.02 -10.06 4.72
CA GLU A 28 13.17 -11.06 4.08
C GLU A 28 11.67 -10.92 4.39
N PHE A 29 11.30 -10.12 5.40
CA PHE A 29 9.92 -9.79 5.78
C PHE A 29 9.55 -8.33 5.52
N GLU A 30 10.44 -7.54 4.90
CA GLU A 30 10.13 -6.14 4.57
C GLU A 30 8.94 -6.05 3.63
N LEU A 31 7.99 -5.18 3.96
CA LEU A 31 6.87 -4.83 3.09
C LEU A 31 7.27 -3.62 2.24
N PRO A 32 6.99 -3.60 0.93
CA PRO A 32 7.34 -2.47 0.05
C PRO A 32 6.35 -1.30 0.22
N VAL A 33 6.09 -0.88 1.46
CA VAL A 33 5.14 0.19 1.80
C VAL A 33 5.67 1.09 2.90
N GLN A 34 5.19 2.33 2.93
CA GLN A 34 5.53 3.31 3.98
C GLN A 34 4.59 3.21 5.19
N GLU A 35 3.38 2.69 4.98
CA GLU A 35 2.35 2.58 6.01
C GLU A 35 1.78 1.14 6.06
N ALA A 36 1.53 0.67 7.27
CA ALA A 36 0.97 -0.65 7.53
C ALA A 36 -0.07 -0.59 8.65
N ILE A 37 -1.05 -1.49 8.58
CA ILE A 37 -2.04 -1.72 9.62
C ILE A 37 -1.52 -2.81 10.54
N MET A 38 -1.56 -2.57 11.85
CA MET A 38 -1.26 -3.57 12.87
C MET A 38 -2.54 -3.97 13.60
N ARG A 39 -2.86 -5.28 13.62
CA ARG A 39 -3.96 -5.84 14.41
C ARG A 39 -3.46 -6.91 15.37
N LYS A 40 -4.16 -7.07 16.50
CA LYS A 40 -3.87 -8.10 17.50
C LYS A 40 -4.97 -9.16 17.47
N GLU A 41 -4.58 -10.42 17.27
CA GLU A 41 -5.48 -11.58 17.31
C GLU A 41 -4.96 -12.56 18.37
N GLY A 42 -5.60 -12.55 19.55
CA GLY A 42 -5.13 -13.31 20.70
C GLY A 42 -3.71 -12.91 21.11
N GLN A 43 -2.75 -13.83 20.94
CA GLN A 43 -1.33 -13.60 21.23
C GLN A 43 -0.50 -13.20 20.00
N ARG A 44 -1.13 -13.03 18.83
CA ARG A 44 -0.45 -12.70 17.58
C ARG A 44 -0.60 -11.22 17.25
N LEU A 45 0.49 -10.60 16.80
CA LEU A 45 0.43 -9.32 16.09
C LEU A 45 0.53 -9.60 14.59
N ILE A 46 -0.41 -9.07 13.83
CA ILE A 46 -0.47 -9.19 12.37
C ILE A 46 -0.25 -7.79 11.82
N ILE A 47 0.75 -7.66 10.95
CA ILE A 47 1.09 -6.42 10.27
C ILE A 47 0.85 -6.65 8.78
N GLU A 48 0.06 -5.81 8.15
CA GLU A 48 -0.22 -5.88 6.72
C GLU A 48 -0.16 -4.49 6.08
N PRO A 49 0.12 -4.38 4.76
CA PRO A 49 0.09 -3.10 4.07
C PRO A 49 -1.25 -2.37 4.21
N VAL A 50 -1.23 -1.05 4.28
CA VAL A 50 -2.45 -0.26 4.09
C VAL A 50 -2.97 -0.53 2.66
N PRO A 51 -4.25 -0.94 2.50
CA PRO A 51 -4.82 -1.14 1.17
C PRO A 51 -4.74 0.15 0.35
N ALA A 52 -4.41 0.04 -0.94
CA ALA A 52 -4.56 1.17 -1.85
C ALA A 52 -6.00 1.70 -1.76
N LYS A 53 -6.16 3.03 -1.81
CA LYS A 53 -7.50 3.61 -1.87
C LYS A 53 -8.25 3.00 -3.06
N SER A 54 -9.48 2.55 -2.82
CA SER A 54 -10.34 2.11 -3.92
C SER A 54 -10.56 3.27 -4.88
N LEU A 55 -10.79 2.99 -6.17
CA LEU A 55 -11.15 4.02 -7.15
C LEU A 55 -12.30 4.89 -6.63
N ARG A 56 -13.29 4.29 -5.98
CA ARG A 56 -14.41 5.00 -5.36
C ARG A 56 -13.97 5.97 -4.27
N ALA A 57 -13.05 5.56 -3.39
CA ALA A 57 -12.53 6.44 -2.34
C ALA A 57 -11.72 7.60 -2.95
N VAL A 58 -10.93 7.34 -3.99
CA VAL A 58 -10.19 8.40 -4.71
C VAL A 58 -11.16 9.39 -5.34
N LEU A 59 -12.18 8.92 -6.08
CA LEU A 59 -13.16 9.78 -6.74
C LEU A 59 -13.99 10.61 -5.74
N ALA A 60 -14.29 10.05 -4.56
CA ALA A 60 -14.98 10.78 -3.49
C ALA A 60 -14.12 11.91 -2.88
N ASP A 61 -12.79 11.76 -2.90
CA ASP A 61 -11.84 12.74 -2.36
C ASP A 61 -11.49 13.85 -3.38
N LEU A 62 -11.85 13.70 -4.67
CA LEU A 62 -11.53 14.69 -5.70
C LEU A 62 -12.34 15.99 -5.48
N LYS A 63 -11.62 17.11 -5.39
CA LYS A 63 -12.23 18.44 -5.30
C LYS A 63 -12.60 18.95 -6.70
N PRO A 64 -13.66 19.77 -6.82
CA PRO A 64 -13.95 20.46 -8.06
C PRO A 64 -12.76 21.31 -8.52
N LEU A 65 -12.41 21.18 -9.80
CA LEU A 65 -11.50 22.10 -10.46
C LEU A 65 -12.21 23.44 -10.67
N ARG A 66 -11.53 24.54 -10.34
CA ARG A 66 -12.03 25.91 -10.58
C ARG A 66 -11.60 26.48 -11.92
N GLU A 67 -10.74 25.76 -12.63
CA GLU A 67 -10.19 26.14 -13.91
C GLU A 67 -10.98 25.52 -15.06
N ASN A 68 -11.01 26.22 -16.19
CA ASN A 68 -11.52 25.66 -17.42
C ASN A 68 -10.45 24.75 -18.03
N PHE A 69 -10.90 23.64 -18.64
CA PHE A 69 -10.01 22.81 -19.43
C PHE A 69 -9.45 23.60 -20.63
N PRO A 70 -8.15 23.43 -20.95
CA PRO A 70 -7.58 24.00 -22.17
C PRO A 70 -8.25 23.37 -23.41
N ARG A 71 -8.22 24.09 -24.53
CA ARG A 71 -8.62 23.49 -25.81
C ARG A 71 -7.59 22.43 -26.19
N ILE A 72 -8.06 21.22 -26.47
CA ILE A 72 -7.25 20.11 -26.98
C ILE A 72 -7.65 19.90 -28.44
N SER A 73 -6.66 19.74 -29.33
CA SER A 73 -6.89 19.43 -30.74
C SER A 73 -7.45 18.01 -30.85
N ASP A 74 -8.60 17.87 -31.49
CA ASP A 74 -9.19 16.56 -31.81
C ASP A 74 -8.50 15.98 -33.05
N LEU A 75 -7.41 15.25 -32.81
CA LEU A 75 -6.62 14.62 -33.86
C LEU A 75 -7.22 13.26 -34.23
N PRO A 76 -7.16 12.85 -35.51
CA PRO A 76 -7.52 11.49 -35.88
C PRO A 76 -6.63 10.49 -35.15
N ALA A 77 -7.15 9.28 -34.91
CA ALA A 77 -6.36 8.19 -34.35
C ALA A 77 -5.16 7.87 -35.26
N ASP A 78 -4.03 7.54 -34.65
CA ASP A 78 -2.88 7.03 -35.39
C ASP A 78 -3.23 5.69 -36.07
N PRO A 79 -2.66 5.40 -37.25
CA PRO A 79 -2.80 4.10 -37.88
C PRO A 79 -2.30 2.99 -36.93
N VAL A 80 -3.13 1.97 -36.73
CA VAL A 80 -2.77 0.75 -36.00
C VAL A 80 -2.62 -0.38 -36.99
N ASP A 81 -1.47 -1.05 -36.99
CA ASP A 81 -1.27 -2.30 -37.74
C ASP A 81 -1.87 -3.45 -36.92
N LEU A 82 -2.86 -4.15 -37.48
CA LEU A 82 -3.63 -5.22 -36.83
C LEU A 82 -3.24 -6.60 -37.34
#